data_AF-A0AA87B5C6-F1
#
_entry.id   AF-A0AA87B5C6-F1
#
_cell.length_a   1.000
_cell.length_b   1.000
_cell.length_c   1.000
_cell.angle_alpha   90.00
_cell.angle_beta   90.00
_cell.angle_gamma   90.00
#
_symmetry.space_group_name_H-M   'P 1'
#
loop_
_entity.id
_entity.type
_entity.pdbx_description
1 polymer ?
#
loop_
_entity_poly.entity_id
_entity_poly.type
_entity_poly.pdbx_seq_one_letter_code
_entity_poly.pdbx_strand_id
1 'polypeptide(L)'
;MNKEILNKFSNFLVKVIAVIFMVLMGINSLLVLTKTAIFPKDYQETLYYENDSAILNIIFLIIFSIVILILARYLKKIISVQRLVLVVMIYTFIISILFAILRRDYVQFDPFNVIDQANNFVRENYSGLDKGNNYLYIYSHQITTVFLFQIILSVFGRATFILYIMQSFSISYIIFMLYKISNIMFEDEDTNYLVVILSGLCFPLIFYVAFVYGLLPGMFLTLVAYYYFIKYIKYKKWYMVVISAISINIAILFIGNNLIHMLAIFSAAIIYLIRVRDKKVIVFIVSSLFLMSASKSMIYNYYEVKSQKTIADGVPKITWIAMGMQEGDREAGWWNRFNYDIMPEEDYDAKRITDISKDSIKQRVEVFKKNPSYALDFYQRKYENQFIEPTFQSLLVTAPQRNFDNETKLEKVKDFFIKQIYFDGTHDVISFIMKVFQVFVYVFSTIFAINIYKQKKEILTIIPVAFIGGTLFHMIWEAKSRYVFPYFVFLIPLAAYGLTIVRNKITEYRKNKEEKDEKGNI
;
A
#
# COMPACT_ATOMS: atom_id res chain seq x y z
N MET A 1 15.34 20.87 29.98
CA MET A 1 15.89 20.79 28.60
C MET A 1 15.50 22.03 27.81
N ASN A 2 16.48 22.78 27.29
CA ASN A 2 16.30 24.06 26.57
C ASN A 2 15.44 23.85 25.28
N LYS A 3 14.49 24.75 25.01
CA LYS A 3 13.59 24.70 23.82
C LYS A 3 14.40 24.65 22.51
N GLU A 4 15.56 25.29 22.50
CA GLU A 4 16.47 25.26 21.36
C GLU A 4 17.07 23.88 21.10
N ILE A 5 17.52 23.18 22.15
CA ILE A 5 18.05 21.81 22.06
C ILE A 5 16.98 20.86 21.52
N LEU A 6 15.75 20.99 22.01
CA LEU A 6 14.61 20.20 21.53
C LEU A 6 14.32 20.45 20.05
N ASN A 7 14.33 21.71 19.60
CA ASN A 7 14.14 22.03 18.18
C ASN A 7 15.27 21.50 17.31
N LYS A 8 16.53 21.59 17.76
CA LYS A 8 17.69 21.01 17.06
C LYS A 8 17.55 19.49 16.96
N PHE A 9 17.12 18.83 18.03
CA PHE A 9 16.88 17.38 18.05
C PHE A 9 15.74 16.95 17.13
N SER A 10 14.58 17.62 17.17
CA SER A 10 13.47 17.36 16.22
C SER A 10 13.91 17.56 14.77
N ASN A 11 14.68 18.62 14.48
CA ASN A 11 15.24 18.87 13.15
C ASN A 11 16.18 17.76 12.70
N PHE A 12 17.02 17.25 13.61
CA PHE A 12 17.90 16.13 13.36
C PHE A 12 17.10 14.86 13.00
N LEU A 13 16.07 14.51 13.77
CA LEU A 13 15.21 13.36 13.47
C LEU A 13 14.56 13.45 12.09
N VAL A 14 14.00 14.61 11.73
CA VAL A 14 13.39 14.81 10.40
C VAL A 14 14.43 14.67 9.28
N LYS A 15 15.66 15.17 9.48
CA LYS A 15 16.74 15.00 8.52
C LYS A 15 17.17 13.56 8.34
N VAL A 16 17.29 12.79 9.44
CA VAL A 16 17.62 11.35 9.38
C VAL A 16 16.56 10.61 8.56
N ILE A 17 15.28 10.85 8.84
CA ILE A 17 14.16 10.28 8.06
C ILE A 17 14.28 10.67 6.59
N ALA A 18 14.55 11.95 6.29
CA ALA A 18 14.69 12.43 4.92
C ALA A 18 15.84 11.74 4.17
N VAL A 19 16.99 11.52 4.83
CA VAL A 19 18.16 10.85 4.24
C VAL A 19 17.86 9.37 3.97
N ILE A 20 17.31 8.63 4.94
CA ILE A 20 16.96 7.22 4.75
C ILE A 20 15.95 7.08 3.62
N PHE A 21 14.91 7.93 3.61
CA PHE A 21 13.90 7.94 2.55
C PHE A 21 14.51 8.27 1.17
N MET A 22 15.43 9.25 1.11
CA MET A 22 16.15 9.61 -0.11
C MET A 22 16.99 8.44 -0.65
N VAL A 23 17.68 7.70 0.22
CA VAL A 23 18.48 6.54 -0.17
C VAL A 23 17.58 5.43 -0.73
N LEU A 24 16.50 5.07 -0.04
CA LEU A 24 15.58 4.03 -0.51
C LEU A 24 14.91 4.41 -1.83
N MET A 25 14.43 5.65 -1.97
CA MET A 25 13.85 6.13 -3.22
C MET A 25 14.87 6.23 -4.34
N GLY A 26 16.12 6.60 -4.03
CA GLY A 26 17.22 6.60 -4.98
C GLY A 26 17.56 5.20 -5.50
N ILE A 27 17.65 4.21 -4.60
CA ILE A 27 17.82 2.79 -4.96
C ILE A 27 16.67 2.34 -5.85
N ASN A 28 15.43 2.58 -5.44
CA ASN A 28 14.26 2.20 -6.24
C ASN A 28 14.27 2.85 -7.62
N SER A 29 14.60 4.13 -7.70
CA SER A 29 14.71 4.88 -8.95
C SER A 29 15.76 4.28 -9.88
N LEU A 30 16.94 3.92 -9.34
CA LEU A 30 17.99 3.29 -10.14
C LEU A 30 17.55 1.91 -10.65
N LEU A 31 16.94 1.10 -9.78
CA LEU A 31 16.50 -0.25 -10.15
C LEU A 31 15.43 -0.23 -11.23
N VAL A 32 14.35 0.56 -11.08
CA VAL A 32 13.27 0.61 -12.08
C VAL A 32 13.69 1.27 -13.40
N LEU A 33 14.82 1.99 -13.41
CA LEU A 33 15.40 2.50 -14.65
C LEU A 33 16.12 1.41 -15.44
N THR A 34 16.69 0.41 -14.78
CA THR A 34 17.56 -0.60 -15.41
C THR A 34 16.97 -2.01 -15.44
N LYS A 35 15.91 -2.28 -14.66
CA LYS A 35 15.36 -3.61 -14.48
C LYS A 35 13.86 -3.55 -14.21
N THR A 36 13.11 -4.47 -14.79
CA THR A 36 11.69 -4.69 -14.50
C THR A 36 11.47 -6.15 -14.13
N ALA A 37 10.61 -6.40 -13.15
CA ALA A 37 10.11 -7.73 -12.83
C ALA A 37 8.72 -7.93 -13.44
N ILE A 38 8.48 -9.09 -14.04
CA ILE A 38 7.22 -9.39 -14.75
C ILE A 38 6.70 -10.78 -14.38
N PHE A 39 5.38 -10.90 -14.36
CA PHE A 39 4.71 -12.20 -14.31
C PHE A 39 4.50 -12.74 -15.72
N PRO A 40 4.60 -14.07 -15.92
CA PRO A 40 4.18 -14.68 -17.16
C PRO A 40 2.67 -14.50 -17.39
N LYS A 41 2.25 -14.53 -18.67
CA LYS A 41 0.84 -14.34 -19.05
C LYS A 41 -0.08 -15.47 -18.59
N ASP A 42 0.46 -16.61 -18.19
CA ASP A 42 -0.31 -17.69 -17.55
C ASP A 42 -0.54 -17.45 -16.05
N TYR A 43 -0.03 -16.33 -15.51
CA TYR A 43 -0.23 -15.86 -14.14
C TYR A 43 0.17 -16.89 -13.08
N GLN A 44 1.16 -17.73 -13.37
CA GLN A 44 1.82 -18.51 -12.33
C GLN A 44 2.54 -17.59 -11.34
N GLU A 45 2.66 -18.03 -10.08
CA GLU A 45 3.38 -17.30 -9.01
C GLU A 45 4.92 -17.41 -9.18
N THR A 46 5.41 -17.19 -10.40
CA THR A 46 6.82 -17.21 -10.82
C THR A 46 7.16 -15.84 -11.41
N LEU A 47 8.31 -15.28 -11.05
CA LEU A 47 8.73 -13.95 -11.45
C LEU A 47 9.92 -14.01 -12.41
N TYR A 48 9.86 -13.25 -13.50
CA TYR A 48 10.97 -13.09 -14.45
C TYR A 48 11.50 -11.66 -14.38
N TYR A 49 12.77 -11.51 -14.73
CA TYR A 49 13.44 -10.23 -14.70
C TYR A 49 13.99 -9.86 -16.06
N GLU A 50 13.65 -8.66 -16.52
CA GLU A 50 14.10 -8.10 -17.78
C GLU A 50 15.03 -6.93 -17.52
N ASN A 51 16.12 -6.85 -18.29
CA ASN A 51 17.01 -5.69 -18.28
C ASN A 51 16.43 -4.61 -19.19
N ASP A 52 16.41 -3.39 -18.68
CA ASP A 52 15.86 -2.24 -19.37
C ASP A 52 16.92 -1.26 -19.84
N SER A 53 16.63 -0.59 -20.95
CA SER A 53 17.40 0.58 -21.36
C SER A 53 17.04 1.78 -20.48
N ALA A 54 17.97 2.14 -19.59
CA ALA A 54 17.85 3.33 -18.74
C ALA A 54 17.60 4.60 -19.56
N ILE A 55 18.22 4.71 -20.74
CA ILE A 55 18.03 5.85 -21.64
C ILE A 55 16.57 5.93 -22.12
N LEU A 56 15.99 4.81 -22.56
CA LEU A 56 14.60 4.76 -22.99
C LEU A 56 13.64 5.09 -21.84
N ASN A 57 13.88 4.53 -20.65
CA ASN A 57 13.06 4.84 -19.47
C ASN A 57 13.15 6.32 -19.07
N ILE A 58 14.31 6.96 -19.19
CA ILE A 58 14.47 8.41 -18.99
C ILE A 58 13.69 9.21 -20.04
N ILE A 59 13.76 8.82 -21.32
CA ILE A 59 12.99 9.46 -22.40
C ILE A 59 11.49 9.38 -22.11
N PHE A 60 10.98 8.19 -21.77
CA PHE A 60 9.57 8.00 -21.43
C PHE A 60 9.16 8.76 -20.17
N LEU A 61 10.02 8.82 -19.15
CA LEU A 61 9.80 9.64 -17.96
C LEU A 61 9.64 11.12 -18.32
N ILE A 62 10.49 11.66 -19.19
CA ILE A 62 10.43 13.05 -19.64
C ILE A 62 9.13 13.30 -20.42
N ILE A 63 8.81 12.42 -21.39
CA ILE A 63 7.58 12.52 -22.19
C ILE A 63 6.36 12.48 -21.28
N PHE A 64 6.28 11.50 -20.38
CA PHE A 64 5.17 11.36 -19.44
C PHE A 64 5.03 12.60 -18.54
N SER A 65 6.14 13.12 -18.02
CA SER A 65 6.15 14.34 -17.20
C SER A 65 5.63 15.56 -17.96
N ILE A 66 6.03 15.73 -19.22
CA ILE A 66 5.56 16.82 -20.08
C ILE A 66 4.06 16.67 -20.36
N VAL A 67 3.61 15.47 -20.75
CA VAL A 67 2.20 15.18 -21.04
C VAL A 67 1.32 15.48 -19.83
N ILE A 68 1.70 15.02 -18.65
CA ILE A 68 0.94 15.25 -17.41
C ILE A 68 0.92 16.74 -17.03
N LEU A 69 2.02 17.47 -17.21
CA LEU A 69 2.06 18.92 -16.97
C LEU A 69 1.15 19.69 -17.93
N ILE A 70 1.15 19.31 -19.22
CA ILE A 70 0.26 19.91 -20.23
C ILE A 70 -1.20 19.62 -19.89
N LEU A 71 -1.51 18.37 -19.56
CA LEU A 71 -2.86 17.95 -19.18
C LEU A 71 -3.35 18.71 -17.94
N ALA A 72 -2.52 18.82 -16.90
CA ALA A 72 -2.84 19.59 -15.69
C ALA A 72 -3.10 21.07 -16.02
N ARG A 73 -2.27 21.68 -16.86
CA ARG A 73 -2.43 23.07 -17.30
C ARG A 73 -3.72 23.27 -18.11
N TYR A 74 -4.08 22.32 -18.95
CA TYR A 74 -5.31 22.37 -19.75
C TYR A 74 -6.55 22.21 -18.87
N LEU A 75 -6.58 21.19 -18.00
CA LEU A 75 -7.69 20.95 -17.08
C LEU A 75 -7.91 22.14 -16.13
N LYS A 76 -6.85 22.76 -15.63
CA LYS A 76 -6.93 23.95 -14.78
C LYS A 76 -7.67 25.13 -15.43
N LYS A 77 -7.66 25.23 -16.76
CA LYS A 77 -8.41 26.28 -17.49
C LYS A 77 -9.91 25.98 -17.60
N ILE A 78 -10.31 24.71 -17.48
CA ILE A 78 -11.66 24.25 -17.83
C ILE A 78 -12.48 23.91 -16.59
N ILE A 79 -11.84 23.33 -15.57
CA ILE A 79 -12.52 22.78 -14.41
C ILE A 79 -11.71 23.07 -13.14
N SER A 80 -12.40 23.49 -12.07
CA SER A 80 -11.74 23.67 -10.78
C SER A 80 -11.26 22.33 -10.21
N VAL A 81 -10.18 22.35 -9.42
CA VAL A 81 -9.61 21.13 -8.85
C VAL A 81 -10.63 20.32 -8.03
N GLN A 82 -11.55 20.98 -7.33
CA GLN A 82 -12.61 20.31 -6.55
C GLN A 82 -13.58 19.54 -7.45
N ARG A 83 -13.95 20.12 -8.59
CA ARG A 83 -14.81 19.45 -9.58
C ARG A 83 -14.04 18.34 -10.30
N LEU A 84 -12.76 18.55 -10.59
CA LEU A 84 -11.90 17.49 -11.16
C LEU A 84 -11.81 16.29 -10.22
N VAL A 85 -11.63 16.51 -8.91
CA VAL A 85 -11.65 15.44 -7.90
C VAL A 85 -12.96 14.66 -7.99
N LEU A 86 -14.11 15.34 -8.02
CA LEU A 86 -15.41 14.70 -8.13
C LEU A 86 -15.55 13.87 -9.43
N VAL A 87 -15.13 14.43 -10.57
CA VAL A 87 -15.17 13.72 -11.87
C VAL A 87 -14.31 12.46 -11.82
N VAL A 88 -13.07 12.56 -11.32
CA VAL A 88 -12.18 11.41 -11.21
C VAL A 88 -12.70 10.37 -10.23
N MET A 89 -13.27 10.79 -9.09
CA MET A 89 -13.93 9.88 -8.14
C MET A 89 -15.09 9.10 -8.77
N ILE A 90 -15.93 9.76 -9.56
CA ILE A 90 -17.06 9.12 -10.26
C ILE A 90 -16.52 8.16 -11.32
N TYR A 91 -15.55 8.61 -12.12
CA TYR A 91 -14.88 7.78 -13.12
C TYR A 91 -14.28 6.51 -12.52
N THR A 92 -13.48 6.62 -11.46
CA THR A 92 -12.84 5.45 -10.86
C THR A 92 -13.84 4.53 -10.19
N PHE A 93 -14.92 5.07 -9.59
CA PHE A 93 -16.00 4.26 -9.03
C PHE A 93 -16.66 3.41 -10.12
N ILE A 94 -17.06 4.05 -11.22
CA ILE A 94 -17.74 3.39 -12.34
C ILE A 94 -16.82 2.36 -13.00
N ILE A 95 -15.59 2.74 -13.35
CA ILE A 95 -14.64 1.83 -14.02
C ILE A 95 -14.28 0.64 -13.11
N SER A 96 -14.09 0.85 -11.81
CA SER A 96 -13.79 -0.25 -10.88
C SER A 96 -14.96 -1.23 -10.76
N ILE A 97 -16.21 -0.73 -10.69
CA ILE A 97 -17.40 -1.58 -10.71
C ILE A 97 -17.53 -2.32 -12.03
N LEU A 98 -17.36 -1.64 -13.16
CA LEU A 98 -17.43 -2.26 -14.49
C LEU A 98 -16.38 -3.36 -14.62
N PHE A 99 -15.14 -3.11 -14.17
CA PHE A 99 -14.08 -4.12 -14.16
C PHE A 99 -14.45 -5.34 -13.30
N ALA A 100 -14.97 -5.12 -12.08
CA ALA A 100 -15.43 -6.22 -11.22
C ALA A 100 -16.56 -7.04 -11.87
N ILE A 101 -17.52 -6.39 -12.53
CA ILE A 101 -18.64 -7.04 -13.24
C ILE A 101 -18.14 -7.83 -14.46
N LEU A 102 -17.23 -7.25 -15.24
CA LEU A 102 -16.70 -7.88 -16.46
C LEU A 102 -15.82 -9.08 -16.13
N ARG A 103 -15.03 -9.01 -15.05
CA ARG A 103 -14.17 -10.13 -14.62
C ARG A 103 -15.02 -11.36 -14.25
N ARG A 104 -16.08 -11.17 -13.45
CA ARG A 104 -17.08 -12.17 -13.02
C ARG A 104 -16.56 -13.54 -12.53
N ASP A 105 -15.30 -13.64 -12.13
CA ASP A 105 -14.75 -14.85 -11.55
C ASP A 105 -14.91 -14.89 -10.03
N TYR A 106 -14.89 -16.09 -9.47
CA TYR A 106 -14.81 -16.28 -8.02
C TYR A 106 -13.59 -15.55 -7.46
N VAL A 107 -13.75 -15.01 -6.26
CA VAL A 107 -12.64 -14.46 -5.48
C VAL A 107 -11.72 -15.64 -5.12
N GLN A 108 -10.40 -15.43 -5.16
CA GLN A 108 -9.40 -16.49 -4.98
C GLN A 108 -8.62 -16.31 -3.67
N PHE A 109 -7.83 -17.32 -3.29
CA PHE A 109 -6.89 -17.28 -2.16
C PHE A 109 -7.54 -16.87 -0.82
N ASP A 110 -6.82 -16.11 0.02
CA ASP A 110 -7.30 -15.59 1.30
C ASP A 110 -8.67 -14.89 1.24
N PRO A 111 -8.95 -13.98 0.27
CA PRO A 111 -10.24 -13.31 0.27
C PRO A 111 -11.43 -14.23 0.03
N PHE A 112 -11.28 -15.37 -0.67
CA PHE A 112 -12.34 -16.38 -0.72
C PHE A 112 -12.70 -16.86 0.69
N ASN A 113 -11.71 -17.33 1.44
CA ASN A 113 -11.90 -17.88 2.77
C ASN A 113 -12.51 -16.84 3.72
N VAL A 114 -12.06 -15.59 3.68
CA VAL A 114 -12.61 -14.53 4.53
C VAL A 114 -14.08 -14.23 4.20
N ILE A 115 -14.45 -14.18 2.92
CA ILE A 115 -15.83 -13.91 2.50
C ILE A 115 -16.75 -15.10 2.81
N ASP A 116 -16.28 -16.32 2.60
CA ASP A 116 -17.02 -17.54 2.93
C ASP A 116 -17.31 -17.60 4.44
N GLN A 117 -16.30 -17.37 5.27
CA GLN A 117 -16.46 -17.35 6.72
C GLN A 117 -17.38 -16.22 7.20
N ALA A 118 -17.31 -15.03 6.59
CA ALA A 118 -18.25 -13.95 6.88
C ALA A 118 -19.69 -14.37 6.57
N ASN A 119 -19.94 -15.01 5.42
CA ASN A 119 -21.27 -15.51 5.06
C ASN A 119 -21.76 -16.63 5.99
N ASN A 120 -20.87 -17.53 6.42
CA ASN A 120 -21.19 -18.58 7.39
C ASN A 120 -21.57 -17.97 8.75
N PHE A 121 -20.82 -16.95 9.21
CA PHE A 121 -21.09 -16.28 10.48
C PHE A 121 -22.39 -15.46 10.45
N VAL A 122 -22.78 -14.90 9.30
CA VAL A 122 -24.13 -14.30 9.11
C VAL A 122 -25.24 -15.34 9.34
N ARG A 123 -24.99 -16.62 9.05
CA ARG A 123 -25.94 -17.73 9.26
C ARG A 123 -25.76 -18.41 10.64
N GLU A 124 -25.01 -17.78 11.54
CA GLU A 124 -24.63 -18.35 12.84
C GLU A 124 -23.92 -19.72 12.74
N ASN A 125 -23.31 -20.01 11.60
CA ASN A 125 -22.46 -21.18 11.41
C ASN A 125 -21.00 -20.82 11.72
N TYR A 126 -20.51 -21.24 12.88
CA TYR A 126 -19.15 -21.00 13.35
C TYR A 126 -18.21 -22.21 13.19
N SER A 127 -18.48 -23.12 12.25
CA SER A 127 -17.65 -24.32 12.04
C SER A 127 -16.21 -24.00 11.61
N GLY A 128 -15.97 -22.84 10.96
CA GLY A 128 -14.61 -22.44 10.59
C GLY A 128 -13.69 -22.10 11.77
N LEU A 129 -14.21 -22.06 13.00
CA LEU A 129 -13.41 -21.94 14.23
C LEU A 129 -12.97 -23.30 14.79
N ASP A 130 -13.44 -24.42 14.24
CA ASP A 130 -13.09 -25.76 14.75
C ASP A 130 -11.62 -26.11 14.52
N LYS A 131 -11.03 -26.83 15.47
CA LYS A 131 -9.65 -27.34 15.37
C LYS A 131 -9.46 -28.15 14.09
N GLY A 132 -8.33 -27.91 13.44
CA GLY A 132 -7.92 -28.61 12.22
C GLY A 132 -7.53 -27.64 11.10
N ASN A 133 -7.78 -28.04 9.86
CA ASN A 133 -7.39 -27.28 8.67
C ASN A 133 -8.35 -26.14 8.31
N ASN A 134 -9.22 -25.73 9.23
CA ASN A 134 -10.10 -24.59 9.00
C ASN A 134 -9.29 -23.30 8.93
N TYR A 135 -9.63 -22.43 7.96
CA TYR A 135 -8.88 -21.21 7.69
C TYR A 135 -8.78 -20.28 8.90
N LEU A 136 -9.85 -20.09 9.68
CA LEU A 136 -9.82 -19.23 10.87
C LEU A 136 -9.21 -19.90 12.10
N TYR A 137 -9.08 -21.22 12.12
CA TYR A 137 -8.30 -21.89 13.16
C TYR A 137 -6.81 -21.65 12.97
N ILE A 138 -6.34 -21.80 11.72
CA ILE A 138 -4.94 -21.54 11.34
C ILE A 138 -4.66 -20.04 11.40
N TYR A 139 -5.46 -19.21 10.73
CA TYR A 139 -5.24 -17.77 10.58
C TYR A 139 -6.24 -16.95 11.39
N SER A 140 -6.33 -17.21 12.71
CA SER A 140 -7.30 -16.56 13.61
C SER A 140 -7.29 -15.03 13.58
N HIS A 141 -6.13 -14.42 13.29
CA HIS A 141 -6.01 -12.97 13.11
C HIS A 141 -6.91 -12.40 11.99
N GLN A 142 -7.40 -13.22 11.06
CA GLN A 142 -8.33 -12.81 9.99
C GLN A 142 -9.76 -12.60 10.49
N ILE A 143 -10.07 -13.02 11.72
CA ILE A 143 -11.42 -12.91 12.29
C ILE A 143 -11.90 -11.46 12.39
N THR A 144 -10.99 -10.48 12.50
CA THR A 144 -11.34 -9.05 12.52
C THR A 144 -11.85 -8.58 11.16
N THR A 145 -11.24 -9.05 10.06
CA THR A 145 -11.70 -8.78 8.70
C THR A 145 -13.03 -9.45 8.44
N VAL A 146 -13.18 -10.71 8.88
CA VAL A 146 -14.44 -11.46 8.82
C VAL A 146 -15.55 -10.73 9.55
N PHE A 147 -15.29 -10.17 10.73
CA PHE A 147 -16.26 -9.37 11.50
C PHE A 147 -16.75 -8.14 10.74
N LEU A 148 -15.84 -7.37 10.13
CA LEU A 148 -16.22 -6.20 9.35
C LEU A 148 -17.04 -6.59 8.11
N PHE A 149 -16.66 -7.67 7.43
CA PHE A 149 -17.42 -8.18 6.28
C PHE A 149 -18.78 -8.73 6.72
N GLN A 150 -18.86 -9.42 7.86
CA GLN A 150 -20.13 -9.90 8.42
C GLN A 150 -21.08 -8.72 8.65
N ILE A 151 -20.64 -7.63 9.28
CA ILE A 151 -21.47 -6.43 9.48
C ILE A 151 -22.01 -5.90 8.15
N ILE A 152 -21.14 -5.75 7.14
CA ILE A 152 -21.53 -5.22 5.83
C ILE A 152 -22.55 -6.15 5.15
N LEU A 153 -22.29 -7.47 5.16
CA LEU A 153 -23.16 -8.46 4.53
C LEU A 153 -24.49 -8.63 5.28
N SER A 154 -24.51 -8.43 6.60
CA SER A 154 -25.74 -8.43 7.40
C SER A 154 -26.63 -7.23 7.10
N VAL A 155 -26.05 -6.04 6.83
CA VAL A 155 -26.80 -4.80 6.60
C VAL A 155 -27.30 -4.68 5.16
N PHE A 156 -26.44 -4.97 4.19
CA PHE A 156 -26.72 -4.71 2.77
C PHE A 156 -27.12 -5.95 1.97
N GLY A 157 -26.96 -7.14 2.56
CA GLY A 157 -27.23 -8.42 1.93
C GLY A 157 -25.97 -9.26 1.69
N ARG A 158 -26.17 -10.55 1.41
CA ARG A 158 -25.08 -11.55 1.36
C ARG A 158 -24.36 -11.64 0.01
N ALA A 159 -24.66 -10.75 -0.93
CA ALA A 159 -24.05 -10.79 -2.24
C ALA A 159 -22.63 -10.26 -2.18
N THR A 160 -21.64 -11.03 -2.65
CA THR A 160 -20.23 -10.59 -2.81
C THR A 160 -20.13 -9.27 -3.60
N PHE A 161 -21.11 -8.98 -4.46
CA PHE A 161 -21.21 -7.72 -5.18
C PHE A 161 -21.20 -6.48 -4.29
N ILE A 162 -21.76 -6.56 -3.08
CA ILE A 162 -21.73 -5.45 -2.10
C ILE A 162 -20.29 -5.12 -1.69
N LEU A 163 -19.43 -6.13 -1.57
CA LEU A 163 -18.03 -5.93 -1.24
C LEU A 163 -17.26 -5.31 -2.42
N TYR A 164 -17.61 -5.62 -3.68
CA TYR A 164 -17.06 -4.89 -4.84
C TYR A 164 -17.46 -3.41 -4.86
N ILE A 165 -18.68 -3.07 -4.42
CA ILE A 165 -19.12 -1.68 -4.24
C ILE A 165 -18.28 -1.01 -3.15
N MET A 166 -18.04 -1.68 -2.01
CA MET A 166 -17.15 -1.18 -0.95
C MET A 166 -15.72 -0.94 -1.46
N GLN A 167 -15.15 -1.87 -2.24
CA GLN A 167 -13.82 -1.70 -2.82
C GLN A 167 -13.78 -0.48 -3.76
N SER A 168 -14.76 -0.35 -4.65
CA SER A 168 -14.87 0.77 -5.58
C SER A 168 -15.03 2.11 -4.88
N PHE A 169 -15.85 2.15 -3.81
CA PHE A 169 -15.99 3.31 -2.94
C PHE A 169 -14.65 3.68 -2.29
N SER A 170 -13.92 2.68 -1.80
CA SER A 170 -12.61 2.88 -1.17
C SER A 170 -11.61 3.49 -2.14
N ILE A 171 -11.57 3.02 -3.40
CA ILE A 171 -10.71 3.59 -4.45
C ILE A 171 -11.00 5.09 -4.67
N SER A 172 -12.27 5.45 -4.86
CA SER A 172 -12.65 6.85 -5.07
C SER A 172 -12.29 7.73 -3.86
N TYR A 173 -12.51 7.24 -2.64
CA TYR A 173 -12.14 7.98 -1.44
C TYR A 173 -10.64 8.01 -1.17
N ILE A 174 -9.86 7.02 -1.60
CA ILE A 174 -8.39 7.09 -1.61
C ILE A 174 -7.95 8.30 -2.44
N ILE A 175 -8.48 8.47 -3.66
CA ILE A 175 -8.15 9.60 -4.54
C ILE A 175 -8.52 10.94 -3.88
N PHE A 176 -9.72 11.03 -3.31
CA PHE A 176 -10.14 12.21 -2.56
C PHE A 176 -9.17 12.53 -1.42
N MET A 177 -8.79 11.53 -0.64
CA MET A 177 -7.92 11.72 0.51
C MET A 177 -6.48 12.06 0.11
N LEU A 178 -5.96 11.51 -0.98
CA LEU A 178 -4.66 11.91 -1.54
C LEU A 178 -4.66 13.40 -1.92
N TYR A 179 -5.72 13.89 -2.58
CA TYR A 179 -5.91 15.32 -2.84
C TYR A 179 -5.98 16.13 -1.54
N LYS A 180 -6.78 15.71 -0.56
CA LYS A 180 -6.93 16.43 0.71
C LYS A 180 -5.61 16.54 1.47
N ILE A 181 -4.81 15.48 1.47
CA ILE A 181 -3.47 15.43 2.06
C ILE A 181 -2.50 16.34 1.30
N SER A 182 -2.47 16.27 -0.03
CA SER A 182 -1.67 17.17 -0.87
C SER A 182 -1.99 18.64 -0.57
N ASN A 183 -3.28 18.99 -0.57
CA ASN A 183 -3.72 20.36 -0.37
C ASN A 183 -3.33 20.90 1.01
N ILE A 184 -3.43 20.10 2.07
CA ILE A 184 -3.04 20.53 3.42
C ILE A 184 -1.51 20.48 3.62
N MET A 185 -0.76 19.63 2.91
CA MET A 185 0.70 19.55 3.08
C MET A 185 1.42 20.65 2.30
N PHE A 186 0.97 20.93 1.08
CA PHE A 186 1.73 21.74 0.11
C PHE A 186 1.12 23.10 -0.18
N GLU A 187 -0.20 23.26 0.00
CA GLU A 187 -0.91 24.51 -0.31
C GLU A 187 -0.64 25.01 -1.74
N ASP A 188 -0.38 24.08 -2.66
CA ASP A 188 -0.04 24.34 -4.06
C ASP A 188 -1.10 23.74 -4.99
N GLU A 189 -1.82 24.60 -5.69
CA GLU A 189 -2.95 24.21 -6.53
C GLU A 189 -2.52 23.32 -7.70
N ASP A 190 -1.39 23.64 -8.34
CA ASP A 190 -0.89 22.88 -9.49
C ASP A 190 -0.56 21.44 -9.09
N THR A 191 0.09 21.26 -7.94
CA THR A 191 0.33 19.94 -7.34
C THR A 191 -0.97 19.20 -7.11
N ASN A 192 -2.03 19.86 -6.65
CA ASN A 192 -3.31 19.20 -6.45
C ASN A 192 -3.92 18.68 -7.76
N TYR A 193 -3.81 19.41 -8.88
CA TYR A 193 -4.21 18.88 -10.19
C TYR A 193 -3.41 17.63 -10.56
N LEU A 194 -2.08 17.69 -10.40
CA LEU A 194 -1.19 16.56 -10.66
C LEU A 194 -1.57 15.33 -9.84
N VAL A 195 -1.82 15.49 -8.53
CA VAL A 195 -2.22 14.39 -7.64
C VAL A 195 -3.49 13.72 -8.12
N VAL A 196 -4.50 14.48 -8.50
CA VAL A 196 -5.80 13.93 -8.93
C VAL A 196 -5.66 13.17 -10.26
N ILE A 197 -4.92 13.73 -11.22
CA ILE A 197 -4.65 13.09 -12.52
C ILE A 197 -3.86 11.79 -12.31
N LEU A 198 -2.74 11.86 -11.58
CA LEU A 198 -1.87 10.70 -11.34
C LEU A 198 -2.60 9.60 -10.56
N SER A 199 -3.43 9.96 -9.58
CA SER A 199 -4.21 8.97 -8.82
C SER A 199 -5.27 8.28 -9.69
N GLY A 200 -5.88 9.00 -10.63
CA GLY A 200 -6.81 8.41 -11.61
C GLY A 200 -6.14 7.52 -12.66
N LEU A 201 -4.84 7.71 -12.91
CA LEU A 201 -4.02 6.90 -13.83
C LEU A 201 -3.31 5.73 -13.14
N CYS A 202 -3.51 5.54 -11.83
CA CYS A 202 -2.93 4.41 -11.09
C CYS A 202 -3.72 3.13 -11.40
N PHE A 203 -3.45 2.50 -12.54
CA PHE A 203 -4.14 1.28 -12.99
C PHE A 203 -4.14 0.14 -11.97
N PRO A 204 -3.05 -0.17 -11.23
CA PRO A 204 -3.08 -1.19 -10.20
C PRO A 204 -4.19 -0.93 -9.17
N LEU A 205 -4.41 0.34 -8.77
CA LEU A 205 -5.44 0.72 -7.81
C LEU A 205 -6.85 0.35 -8.29
N ILE A 206 -7.11 0.52 -9.59
CA ILE A 206 -8.39 0.15 -10.22
C ILE A 206 -8.54 -1.38 -10.28
N PHE A 207 -7.52 -2.09 -10.75
CA PHE A 207 -7.59 -3.56 -10.88
C PHE A 207 -7.73 -4.27 -9.54
N TYR A 208 -7.15 -3.73 -8.47
CA TYR A 208 -7.29 -4.25 -7.12
C TYR A 208 -8.73 -4.34 -6.60
N VAL A 209 -9.70 -3.67 -7.25
CA VAL A 209 -11.13 -3.81 -6.90
C VAL A 209 -11.59 -5.27 -6.89
N ALA A 210 -11.03 -6.10 -7.78
CA ALA A 210 -11.43 -7.49 -7.88
C ALA A 210 -10.82 -8.39 -6.79
N PHE A 211 -9.81 -7.92 -6.08
CA PHE A 211 -9.25 -8.58 -4.90
C PHE A 211 -10.01 -8.12 -3.65
N VAL A 212 -11.17 -8.76 -3.40
CA VAL A 212 -12.11 -8.36 -2.34
C VAL A 212 -11.57 -8.69 -0.95
N TYR A 213 -10.81 -7.76 -0.40
CA TYR A 213 -10.09 -7.94 0.86
C TYR A 213 -9.97 -6.62 1.62
N GLY A 214 -9.39 -6.65 2.83
CA GLY A 214 -9.25 -5.46 3.69
C GLY A 214 -8.27 -4.39 3.19
N LEU A 215 -7.55 -4.63 2.08
CA LEU A 215 -6.49 -3.74 1.59
C LEU A 215 -7.00 -2.33 1.25
N LEU A 216 -7.96 -2.21 0.33
CA LEU A 216 -8.49 -0.92 -0.14
C LEU A 216 -9.24 -0.12 0.94
N PRO A 217 -10.19 -0.69 1.71
CA PRO A 217 -10.84 0.03 2.80
C PRO A 217 -9.84 0.40 3.91
N GLY A 218 -8.85 -0.46 4.17
CA GLY A 218 -7.74 -0.16 5.06
C GLY A 218 -6.92 1.04 4.59
N MET A 219 -6.54 1.09 3.31
CA MET A 219 -5.83 2.22 2.71
C MET A 219 -6.62 3.53 2.81
N PHE A 220 -7.92 3.50 2.48
CA PHE A 220 -8.80 4.65 2.62
C PHE A 220 -8.79 5.20 4.05
N LEU A 221 -9.05 4.34 5.04
CA LEU A 221 -9.12 4.73 6.44
C LEU A 221 -7.77 5.20 6.99
N THR A 222 -6.67 4.60 6.53
CA THR A 222 -5.31 5.07 6.84
C THR A 222 -5.07 6.50 6.34
N LEU A 223 -5.51 6.83 5.12
CA LEU A 223 -5.40 8.20 4.59
C LEU A 223 -6.31 9.18 5.35
N VAL A 224 -7.50 8.75 5.80
CA VAL A 224 -8.34 9.54 6.72
C VAL A 224 -7.57 9.83 8.01
N ALA A 225 -6.92 8.82 8.58
CA ALA A 225 -6.13 8.99 9.79
C ALA A 225 -4.97 9.97 9.60
N TYR A 226 -4.25 9.88 8.48
CA TYR A 226 -3.17 10.81 8.12
C TYR A 226 -3.67 12.24 7.99
N TYR A 227 -4.73 12.45 7.20
CA TYR A 227 -5.29 13.77 6.98
C TYR A 227 -5.75 14.43 8.28
N TYR A 228 -6.50 13.71 9.13
CA TYR A 228 -6.98 14.28 10.39
C TYR A 228 -5.88 14.53 11.41
N PHE A 229 -4.83 13.71 11.44
CA PHE A 229 -3.66 13.98 12.26
C PHE A 229 -2.89 15.22 11.78
N ILE A 230 -2.65 15.37 10.47
CA ILE A 230 -2.04 16.58 9.89
C ILE A 230 -2.93 17.81 10.17
N LYS A 231 -4.25 17.66 10.04
CA LYS A 231 -5.23 18.70 10.36
C LYS A 231 -5.17 19.08 11.84
N TYR A 232 -5.02 18.12 12.75
CA TYR A 232 -4.80 18.41 14.17
C TYR A 232 -3.52 19.22 14.41
N ILE A 233 -2.42 18.87 13.71
CA ILE A 233 -1.16 19.62 13.83
C ILE A 233 -1.37 21.10 13.45
N LYS A 234 -2.17 21.38 12.43
CA LYS A 234 -2.48 22.76 12.01
C LYS A 234 -3.50 23.48 12.89
N TYR A 235 -4.64 22.85 13.21
CA TYR A 235 -5.82 23.53 13.76
C TYR A 235 -6.11 23.23 15.24
N LYS A 236 -5.44 22.25 15.85
CA LYS A 236 -5.47 21.94 17.30
C LYS A 236 -6.84 21.56 17.89
N LYS A 237 -7.79 21.10 17.07
CA LYS A 237 -9.11 20.66 17.56
C LYS A 237 -9.07 19.18 17.95
N TRP A 238 -9.43 18.86 19.20
CA TRP A 238 -9.28 17.50 19.78
C TRP A 238 -10.02 16.40 19.01
N TYR A 239 -11.20 16.70 18.45
CA TYR A 239 -11.98 15.70 17.70
C TYR A 239 -11.22 15.19 16.46
N MET A 240 -10.23 15.93 15.95
CA MET A 240 -9.41 15.50 14.82
C MET A 240 -8.49 14.32 15.20
N VAL A 241 -7.88 14.32 16.39
CA VAL A 241 -7.09 13.16 16.83
C VAL A 241 -7.97 11.97 17.19
N VAL A 242 -9.21 12.21 17.61
CA VAL A 242 -10.19 11.14 17.83
C VAL A 242 -10.58 10.46 16.52
N ILE A 243 -10.91 11.25 15.48
CA ILE A 243 -11.18 10.69 14.14
C ILE A 243 -9.95 9.93 13.63
N SER A 244 -8.75 10.50 13.79
CA SER A 244 -7.51 9.82 13.40
C SER A 244 -7.32 8.46 14.09
N ALA A 245 -7.53 8.41 15.42
CA ALA A 245 -7.40 7.21 16.23
C ALA A 245 -8.43 6.14 15.84
N ILE A 246 -9.68 6.52 15.63
CA ILE A 246 -10.75 5.60 15.22
C ILE A 246 -10.45 5.06 13.81
N SER A 247 -10.13 5.93 12.86
CA SER A 247 -9.88 5.51 11.48
C SER A 247 -8.70 4.55 11.37
N ILE A 248 -7.56 4.82 12.03
CA ILE A 248 -6.41 3.91 11.96
C ILE A 248 -6.69 2.56 12.63
N ASN A 249 -7.48 2.54 13.71
CA ASN A 249 -7.86 1.29 14.36
C ASN A 249 -8.81 0.45 13.51
N ILE A 250 -9.81 1.06 12.86
CA ILE A 250 -10.66 0.32 11.91
C ILE A 250 -9.83 -0.17 10.71
N ALA A 251 -8.85 0.61 10.23
CA ALA A 251 -7.93 0.15 9.19
C ALA A 251 -7.13 -1.10 9.63
N ILE A 252 -6.66 -1.15 10.87
CA ILE A 252 -5.95 -2.31 11.44
C ILE A 252 -6.87 -3.54 11.52
N LEU A 253 -8.16 -3.36 11.82
CA LEU A 253 -9.12 -4.46 11.83
C LEU A 253 -9.36 -5.06 10.44
N PHE A 254 -9.29 -4.25 9.37
CA PHE A 254 -9.33 -4.75 7.99
C PHE A 254 -8.05 -5.50 7.59
N ILE A 255 -6.88 -5.00 7.99
CA ILE A 255 -5.60 -5.68 7.77
C ILE A 255 -4.55 -5.19 8.77
N GLY A 256 -3.95 -6.13 9.50
CA GLY A 256 -3.01 -5.84 10.59
C GLY A 256 -1.77 -5.06 10.17
N ASN A 257 -1.38 -5.12 8.89
CA ASN A 257 -0.24 -4.38 8.34
C ASN A 257 -0.41 -2.85 8.48
N ASN A 258 -1.64 -2.34 8.65
CA ASN A 258 -1.88 -0.92 8.93
C ASN A 258 -1.28 -0.45 10.28
N LEU A 259 -0.80 -1.37 11.13
CA LEU A 259 0.00 -1.03 12.31
C LEU A 259 1.25 -0.22 11.94
N ILE A 260 1.85 -0.47 10.78
CA ILE A 260 3.02 0.28 10.28
C ILE A 260 2.65 1.75 10.03
N HIS A 261 1.45 2.00 9.52
CA HIS A 261 0.92 3.35 9.33
C HIS A 261 0.60 4.04 10.67
N MET A 262 0.10 3.31 11.67
CA MET A 262 -0.06 3.85 13.03
C MET A 262 1.29 4.27 13.63
N LEU A 263 2.33 3.43 13.50
CA LEU A 263 3.68 3.75 13.96
C LEU A 263 4.28 4.95 13.21
N ALA A 264 3.94 5.15 11.94
CA ALA A 264 4.34 6.33 11.19
C ALA A 264 3.69 7.62 11.71
N ILE A 265 2.39 7.57 12.04
CA ILE A 265 1.70 8.69 12.72
C ILE A 265 2.36 8.95 14.07
N PHE A 266 2.61 7.90 14.87
CA PHE A 266 3.25 8.04 16.18
C PHE A 266 4.65 8.64 16.09
N SER A 267 5.42 8.29 15.06
CA SER A 267 6.75 8.88 14.83
C SER A 267 6.65 10.38 14.59
N ALA A 268 5.76 10.83 13.71
CA ALA A 268 5.52 12.26 13.49
C ALA A 268 4.95 12.96 14.74
N ALA A 269 4.08 12.28 15.47
CA ALA A 269 3.49 12.72 16.73
C ALA A 269 4.54 12.92 17.84
N ILE A 270 5.52 12.02 17.96
CA ILE A 270 6.63 12.16 18.89
C ILE A 270 7.51 13.35 18.51
N ILE A 271 7.85 13.52 17.22
CA ILE A 271 8.61 14.70 16.75
C ILE A 271 7.83 15.99 17.08
N TYR A 272 6.52 15.99 16.86
CA TYR A 272 5.63 17.09 17.19
C TYR A 272 5.58 17.38 18.71
N LEU A 273 5.48 16.34 19.54
CA LEU A 273 5.48 16.44 21.00
C LEU A 273 6.79 17.02 21.52
N ILE A 274 7.94 16.60 20.97
CA ILE A 274 9.27 17.14 21.33
C ILE A 274 9.34 18.64 21.01
N ARG A 275 8.81 19.06 19.85
CA ARG A 275 8.86 20.44 19.36
C ARG A 275 7.89 21.38 20.07
N VAL A 276 6.64 20.97 20.26
CA VAL A 276 5.55 21.84 20.72
C VAL A 276 5.04 21.50 22.12
N ARG A 277 5.38 20.31 22.66
CA ARG A 277 4.96 19.83 23.99
C ARG A 277 3.45 19.74 24.19
N ASP A 278 2.73 19.48 23.12
CA ASP A 278 1.28 19.25 23.18
C ASP A 278 0.98 17.86 23.77
N LYS A 279 0.69 17.82 25.08
CA LYS A 279 0.45 16.57 25.83
C LYS A 279 -0.75 15.77 25.31
N LYS A 280 -1.69 16.39 24.57
CA LYS A 280 -2.83 15.67 23.97
C LYS A 280 -2.38 14.59 22.99
N VAL A 281 -1.17 14.73 22.43
CA VAL A 281 -0.55 13.72 21.59
C VAL A 281 -0.25 12.43 22.36
N ILE A 282 0.13 12.52 23.64
CA ILE A 282 0.34 11.35 24.49
C ILE A 282 -0.98 10.62 24.69
N VAL A 283 -2.05 11.36 25.00
CA VAL A 283 -3.41 10.81 25.14
C VAL A 283 -3.83 10.13 23.84
N PHE A 284 -3.59 10.76 22.69
CA PHE A 284 -3.86 10.18 21.38
C PHE A 284 -3.12 8.83 21.17
N ILE A 285 -1.81 8.76 21.47
CA ILE A 285 -1.02 7.53 21.32
C ILE A 285 -1.56 6.42 22.23
N VAL A 286 -1.73 6.72 23.53
CA VAL A 286 -2.22 5.74 24.52
C VAL A 286 -3.64 5.28 24.16
N SER A 287 -4.52 6.20 23.78
CA SER A 287 -5.89 5.88 23.36
C SER A 287 -5.92 5.03 22.10
N SER A 288 -5.02 5.26 21.13
CA SER A 288 -4.95 4.47 19.90
C SER A 288 -4.49 3.03 20.18
N LEU A 289 -3.51 2.85 21.07
CA LEU A 289 -3.06 1.53 21.52
C LEU A 289 -4.14 0.80 22.33
N PHE A 290 -4.83 1.52 23.21
CA PHE A 290 -5.96 0.98 23.97
C PHE A 290 -7.09 0.54 23.03
N LEU A 291 -7.50 1.39 22.07
CA LEU A 291 -8.54 1.05 21.09
C LEU A 291 -8.15 -0.19 20.25
N MET A 292 -6.88 -0.32 19.87
CA MET A 292 -6.39 -1.48 19.12
C MET A 292 -6.57 -2.77 19.92
N SER A 293 -6.13 -2.78 21.18
CA SER A 293 -6.28 -3.94 22.05
C SER A 293 -7.75 -4.23 22.37
N ALA A 294 -8.51 -3.19 22.76
CA ALA A 294 -9.90 -3.32 23.17
C ALA A 294 -10.80 -3.81 22.03
N SER A 295 -10.64 -3.28 20.82
CA SER A 295 -11.43 -3.70 19.66
C SER A 295 -11.16 -5.16 19.27
N LYS A 296 -9.88 -5.59 19.26
CA LYS A 296 -9.54 -6.99 19.01
C LYS A 296 -10.13 -7.90 20.09
N SER A 297 -9.92 -7.60 21.36
CA SER A 297 -10.48 -8.40 22.47
C SER A 297 -12.00 -8.45 22.45
N MET A 298 -12.67 -7.35 22.12
CA MET A 298 -14.13 -7.31 22.01
C MET A 298 -14.66 -8.22 20.89
N ILE A 299 -14.00 -8.24 19.73
CA ILE A 299 -14.38 -9.11 18.61
C ILE A 299 -14.13 -10.58 18.97
N TYR A 300 -13.01 -10.89 19.62
CA TYR A 300 -12.72 -12.26 20.06
C TYR A 300 -13.78 -12.74 21.05
N ASN A 301 -13.99 -11.99 22.14
CA ASN A 301 -15.00 -12.32 23.15
C ASN A 301 -16.40 -12.46 22.54
N TYR A 302 -16.77 -11.59 21.59
CA TYR A 302 -18.05 -11.67 20.90
C TYR A 302 -18.24 -13.04 20.22
N TYR A 303 -17.24 -13.51 19.47
CA TYR A 303 -17.34 -14.79 18.79
C TYR A 303 -17.17 -15.98 19.72
N GLU A 304 -16.38 -15.89 20.79
CA GLU A 304 -16.30 -16.97 21.78
C GLU A 304 -17.64 -17.19 22.47
N VAL A 305 -18.33 -16.11 22.86
CA VAL A 305 -19.68 -16.17 23.42
C VAL A 305 -20.69 -16.68 22.39
N LYS A 306 -20.63 -16.21 21.14
CA LYS A 306 -21.59 -16.65 20.11
C LYS A 306 -21.40 -18.09 19.66
N SER A 307 -20.16 -18.52 19.50
CA SER A 307 -19.82 -19.85 18.99
C SER A 307 -19.72 -20.92 20.07
N GLN A 308 -19.59 -20.51 21.35
CA GLN A 308 -19.26 -21.40 22.47
C GLN A 308 -17.94 -22.15 22.26
N LYS A 309 -17.00 -21.54 21.51
CA LYS A 309 -15.67 -22.07 21.20
C LYS A 309 -14.62 -21.06 21.61
N THR A 310 -13.48 -21.53 22.08
CA THR A 310 -12.30 -20.69 22.27
C THR A 310 -11.64 -20.42 20.92
N ILE A 311 -11.31 -19.16 20.62
CA ILE A 311 -10.61 -18.82 19.39
C ILE A 311 -9.14 -19.21 19.54
N ALA A 312 -8.62 -19.97 18.57
CA ALA A 312 -7.21 -20.35 18.57
C ALA A 312 -6.27 -19.14 18.45
N ASP A 313 -5.09 -19.24 19.06
CA ASP A 313 -4.02 -18.25 18.87
C ASP A 313 -3.58 -18.16 17.39
N GLY A 314 -3.81 -19.22 16.62
CA GLY A 314 -3.46 -19.34 15.22
C GLY A 314 -1.97 -19.56 15.02
N VAL A 315 -1.51 -19.46 13.77
CA VAL A 315 -0.10 -19.60 13.43
C VAL A 315 0.74 -18.58 14.20
N PRO A 316 1.80 -19.01 14.92
CA PRO A 316 2.72 -18.11 15.58
C PRO A 316 3.41 -17.14 14.60
N LYS A 317 3.47 -15.85 14.92
CA LYS A 317 4.02 -14.83 14.00
C LYS A 317 5.48 -15.05 13.60
N ILE A 318 6.26 -15.77 14.41
CA ILE A 318 7.65 -16.11 14.11
C ILE A 318 7.81 -17.02 12.89
N THR A 319 6.79 -17.80 12.52
CA THR A 319 6.85 -18.70 11.34
C THR A 319 6.97 -17.92 10.04
N TRP A 320 6.32 -16.74 9.94
CA TRP A 320 6.46 -15.87 8.78
C TRP A 320 7.84 -15.20 8.71
N ILE A 321 8.49 -14.96 9.84
CA ILE A 321 9.88 -14.47 9.86
C ILE A 321 10.82 -15.59 9.37
N ALA A 322 10.63 -16.81 9.88
CA ALA A 322 11.39 -17.98 9.40
C ALA A 322 11.21 -18.18 7.90
N MET A 323 9.97 -18.24 7.41
CA MET A 323 9.64 -18.36 5.99
C MET A 323 10.18 -17.18 5.16
N GLY A 324 10.12 -15.96 5.69
CA GLY A 324 10.68 -14.78 5.03
C GLY A 324 12.19 -14.85 4.78
N MET A 325 12.91 -15.74 5.47
CA MET A 325 14.34 -15.99 5.30
C MET A 325 14.67 -17.26 4.49
N GLN A 326 13.64 -17.94 3.97
CA GLN A 326 13.75 -19.19 3.22
C GLN A 326 13.52 -18.97 1.72
N GLU A 327 13.92 -19.96 0.93
CA GLU A 327 13.59 -20.11 -0.48
C GLU A 327 12.67 -21.33 -0.63
N GLY A 328 11.95 -21.41 -1.74
CA GLY A 328 11.14 -22.56 -2.11
C GLY A 328 11.00 -22.60 -3.63
N ASP A 329 9.90 -23.15 -4.14
CA ASP A 329 9.62 -23.16 -5.60
C ASP A 329 9.33 -21.76 -6.18
N ARG A 330 9.30 -20.74 -5.32
CA ARG A 330 9.00 -19.34 -5.63
C ARG A 330 10.18 -18.46 -5.23
N GLU A 331 10.09 -17.18 -5.52
CA GLU A 331 11.17 -16.21 -5.28
C GLU A 331 11.55 -16.05 -3.79
N ALA A 332 12.74 -15.49 -3.53
CA ALA A 332 13.30 -15.27 -2.20
C ALA A 332 12.30 -14.70 -1.18
N GLY A 333 12.06 -15.50 -0.12
CA GLY A 333 11.21 -15.15 1.00
C GLY A 333 9.73 -15.00 0.67
N TRP A 334 9.28 -15.60 -0.44
CA TRP A 334 7.87 -15.81 -0.74
C TRP A 334 7.30 -16.94 0.10
N TRP A 335 5.97 -17.00 0.15
CA TRP A 335 5.27 -18.10 0.80
C TRP A 335 5.65 -19.44 0.18
N ASN A 336 6.26 -20.31 1.00
CA ASN A 336 6.74 -21.64 0.65
C ASN A 336 6.02 -22.74 1.46
N ARG A 337 4.83 -22.43 2.00
CA ARG A 337 4.01 -23.31 2.86
C ARG A 337 4.55 -23.63 4.26
N PHE A 338 5.77 -23.22 4.62
CA PHE A 338 6.36 -23.50 5.93
C PHE A 338 5.44 -23.20 7.12
N ASN A 339 4.79 -22.03 7.09
CA ASN A 339 3.89 -21.58 8.15
C ASN A 339 2.52 -22.30 8.18
N TYR A 340 2.17 -23.05 7.13
CA TYR A 340 0.94 -23.82 7.00
C TYR A 340 1.17 -25.30 7.30
N ASP A 341 2.17 -25.92 6.67
CA ASP A 341 2.44 -27.36 6.77
C ASP A 341 2.92 -27.77 8.18
N ILE A 342 3.69 -26.90 8.87
CA ILE A 342 4.16 -27.15 10.24
C ILE A 342 3.03 -27.24 11.27
N MET A 343 1.85 -26.67 10.98
CA MET A 343 0.72 -26.66 11.91
C MET A 343 0.20 -28.07 12.20
N PRO A 344 -0.28 -28.85 11.20
CA PRO A 344 -0.71 -30.23 11.43
C PRO A 344 0.44 -31.19 11.79
N GLU A 345 1.65 -30.97 11.28
CA GLU A 345 2.83 -31.80 11.59
C GLU A 345 3.16 -31.82 13.09
N GLU A 346 2.93 -30.70 13.77
CA GLU A 346 3.20 -30.52 15.19
C GLU A 346 1.93 -30.49 16.04
N ASP A 347 0.83 -31.07 15.55
CA ASP A 347 -0.51 -31.10 16.19
C ASP A 347 -0.97 -29.74 16.74
N TYR A 348 -0.66 -28.67 16.01
CA TYR A 348 -1.00 -27.29 16.34
C TYR A 348 -0.40 -26.81 17.69
N ASP A 349 0.69 -27.44 18.18
CA ASP A 349 1.41 -26.99 19.38
C ASP A 349 2.19 -25.69 19.09
N ALA A 350 1.62 -24.57 19.50
CA ALA A 350 2.19 -23.24 19.28
C ALA A 350 3.60 -23.07 19.86
N LYS A 351 3.93 -23.75 20.97
CA LYS A 351 5.25 -23.66 21.61
C LYS A 351 6.28 -24.41 20.77
N ARG A 352 5.98 -25.65 20.38
CA ARG A 352 6.86 -26.47 19.56
C ARG A 352 7.10 -25.83 18.18
N ILE A 353 6.04 -25.33 17.53
CA ILE A 353 6.13 -24.59 16.26
C ILE A 353 7.00 -23.33 16.40
N THR A 354 6.85 -22.61 17.52
CA THR A 354 7.66 -21.42 17.81
C THR A 354 9.13 -21.77 17.95
N ASP A 355 9.46 -22.87 18.64
CA ASP A 355 10.86 -23.27 18.85
C ASP A 355 11.50 -23.78 17.56
N ILE A 356 10.79 -24.57 16.74
CA ILE A 356 11.25 -24.97 15.39
C ILE A 356 11.51 -23.74 14.51
N SER A 357 10.63 -22.74 14.57
CA SER A 357 10.80 -21.50 13.80
C SER A 357 12.02 -20.71 14.24
N LYS A 358 12.28 -20.61 15.55
CA LYS A 358 13.50 -19.97 16.08
C LYS A 358 14.76 -20.69 15.58
N ASP A 359 14.75 -22.01 15.59
CA ASP A 359 15.91 -22.80 15.15
C ASP A 359 16.12 -22.70 13.64
N SER A 360 15.05 -22.67 12.84
CA SER A 360 15.12 -22.38 11.40
C SER A 360 15.76 -21.00 11.13
N ILE A 361 15.35 -19.96 11.87
CA ILE A 361 15.95 -18.62 11.76
C ILE A 361 17.45 -18.66 12.10
N LYS A 362 17.83 -19.30 13.23
CA LYS A 362 19.24 -19.43 13.61
C LYS A 362 20.06 -20.13 12.53
N GLN A 363 19.55 -21.23 11.97
CA GLN A 363 20.22 -21.96 10.89
C GLN A 363 20.41 -21.08 9.65
N ARG A 364 19.38 -20.32 9.24
CA ARG A 364 19.49 -19.38 8.11
C ARG A 364 20.49 -18.27 8.37
N VAL A 365 20.52 -17.71 9.58
CA VAL A 365 21.55 -16.73 9.98
C VAL A 365 22.96 -17.31 9.86
N GLU A 366 23.18 -18.55 10.29
CA GLU A 366 24.49 -19.20 10.15
C GLU A 366 24.87 -19.48 8.69
N VAL A 367 23.92 -19.86 7.84
CA VAL A 367 24.13 -20.00 6.39
C VAL A 367 24.55 -18.66 5.78
N PHE A 368 23.85 -17.57 6.12
CA PHE A 368 24.17 -16.24 5.62
C PHE A 368 25.53 -15.71 6.10
N LYS A 369 25.89 -15.96 7.37
CA LYS A 369 27.22 -15.60 7.90
C LYS A 369 28.35 -16.36 7.19
N LYS A 370 28.15 -17.66 6.93
CA LYS A 370 29.14 -18.49 6.23
C LYS A 370 29.24 -18.15 4.74
N ASN A 371 28.17 -17.63 4.14
CA ASN A 371 28.10 -17.30 2.72
C ASN A 371 27.57 -15.87 2.48
N PRO A 372 28.38 -14.82 2.72
CA PRO A 372 27.93 -13.43 2.59
C PRO A 372 27.46 -13.04 1.18
N SER A 373 28.06 -13.61 0.13
CA SER A 373 27.65 -13.39 -1.26
C SER A 373 26.23 -13.91 -1.54
N TYR A 374 25.92 -15.12 -1.05
CA TYR A 374 24.58 -15.68 -1.14
C TYR A 374 23.57 -14.90 -0.29
N ALA A 375 23.97 -14.43 0.90
CA ALA A 375 23.10 -13.57 1.72
C ALA A 375 22.74 -12.27 0.99
N LEU A 376 23.71 -11.65 0.32
CA LEU A 376 23.49 -10.46 -0.49
C LEU A 376 22.54 -10.75 -1.65
N ASP A 377 22.79 -11.83 -2.41
CA ASP A 377 21.91 -12.25 -3.52
C ASP A 377 20.47 -12.50 -3.05
N PHE A 378 20.29 -13.25 -1.96
CA PHE A 378 18.96 -13.54 -1.41
C PHE A 378 18.19 -12.26 -1.07
N TYR A 379 18.81 -11.35 -0.31
CA TYR A 379 18.13 -10.11 0.09
C TYR A 379 18.00 -9.11 -1.06
N GLN A 380 18.90 -9.14 -2.06
CA GLN A 380 18.74 -8.37 -3.28
C GLN A 380 17.51 -8.85 -4.06
N ARG A 381 17.39 -10.15 -4.35
CA ARG A 381 16.21 -10.72 -5.01
C ARG A 381 14.94 -10.48 -4.19
N LYS A 382 15.01 -10.63 -2.86
CA LYS A 382 13.90 -10.33 -1.93
C LYS A 382 13.43 -8.88 -2.05
N TYR A 383 14.35 -7.93 -2.18
CA TYR A 383 14.04 -6.52 -2.34
C TYR A 383 13.46 -6.25 -3.73
N GLU A 384 14.17 -6.66 -4.78
CA GLU A 384 13.80 -6.39 -6.17
C GLU A 384 12.40 -6.93 -6.50
N ASN A 385 12.09 -8.18 -6.15
CA ASN A 385 10.80 -8.80 -6.48
C ASN A 385 9.57 -8.06 -5.90
N GLN A 386 9.78 -7.19 -4.91
CA GLN A 386 8.72 -6.39 -4.32
C GLN A 386 8.62 -5.01 -4.96
N PHE A 387 9.76 -4.37 -5.26
CA PHE A 387 9.79 -2.95 -5.61
C PHE A 387 9.84 -2.64 -7.11
N ILE A 388 10.21 -3.61 -7.97
CA ILE A 388 10.40 -3.38 -9.42
C ILE A 388 9.36 -4.08 -10.31
N GLU A 389 8.33 -4.67 -9.70
CA GLU A 389 7.21 -5.28 -10.41
C GLU A 389 6.08 -4.23 -10.55
N PRO A 390 5.79 -3.73 -11.77
CA PRO A 390 5.01 -2.51 -11.97
C PRO A 390 3.51 -2.68 -11.79
N THR A 391 3.00 -3.92 -11.88
CA THR A 391 1.57 -4.20 -11.68
C THR A 391 1.24 -4.33 -10.19
N PHE A 392 2.25 -4.41 -9.32
CA PHE A 392 2.11 -4.70 -7.91
C PHE A 392 1.20 -5.90 -7.64
N GLN A 393 1.32 -6.96 -8.45
CA GLN A 393 0.49 -8.16 -8.46
C GLN A 393 -1.00 -7.92 -8.69
N SER A 394 -1.43 -6.70 -9.04
CA SER A 394 -2.85 -6.39 -9.22
C SER A 394 -3.48 -7.28 -10.29
N LEU A 395 -2.76 -7.55 -11.38
CA LEU A 395 -3.20 -8.46 -12.44
C LEU A 395 -3.09 -9.92 -11.99
N LEU A 396 -2.01 -10.31 -11.30
CA LEU A 396 -1.83 -11.68 -10.81
C LEU A 396 -2.97 -12.13 -9.88
N VAL A 397 -3.27 -11.36 -8.83
CA VAL A 397 -4.26 -11.75 -7.81
C VAL A 397 -5.70 -11.60 -8.28
N THR A 398 -5.91 -11.02 -9.46
CA THR A 398 -7.22 -10.85 -10.07
C THR A 398 -7.37 -11.61 -11.39
N ALA A 399 -6.33 -12.35 -11.79
CA ALA A 399 -6.32 -13.14 -13.01
C ALA A 399 -7.53 -14.09 -13.08
N PRO A 400 -8.19 -14.17 -14.24
CA PRO A 400 -9.28 -15.11 -14.46
C PRO A 400 -8.71 -16.54 -14.53
N GLN A 401 -9.41 -17.51 -13.92
CA GLN A 401 -9.04 -18.93 -13.97
C GLN A 401 -10.05 -19.81 -14.73
N ARG A 402 -11.05 -19.20 -15.36
CA ARG A 402 -12.02 -19.93 -16.18
C ARG A 402 -11.46 -20.29 -17.55
N ASN A 403 -11.90 -21.42 -18.07
CA ASN A 403 -11.56 -21.82 -19.43
C ASN A 403 -12.36 -20.95 -20.43
N PHE A 404 -11.65 -20.26 -21.31
CA PHE A 404 -12.22 -19.37 -22.33
C PHE A 404 -12.63 -20.10 -23.62
N ASP A 405 -12.43 -21.42 -23.69
CA ASP A 405 -12.68 -22.22 -24.90
C ASP A 405 -14.17 -22.51 -25.18
N ASN A 406 -15.04 -22.46 -24.16
CA ASN A 406 -16.46 -22.87 -24.25
C ASN A 406 -17.46 -21.71 -24.04
N GLU A 407 -17.21 -20.54 -24.65
CA GLU A 407 -18.01 -19.32 -24.42
C GLU A 407 -19.25 -19.19 -25.33
N THR A 408 -20.38 -18.79 -24.74
CA THR A 408 -21.55 -18.28 -25.47
C THR A 408 -21.26 -16.92 -26.13
N LYS A 409 -22.11 -16.47 -27.06
CA LYS A 409 -21.91 -15.22 -27.82
C LYS A 409 -21.86 -13.95 -26.92
N LEU A 410 -22.57 -13.95 -25.78
CA LEU A 410 -22.55 -12.86 -24.79
C LEU A 410 -21.30 -12.90 -23.90
N GLU A 411 -20.79 -14.09 -23.61
CA GLU A 411 -19.53 -14.29 -22.88
C GLU A 411 -18.35 -13.80 -23.72
N LYS A 412 -18.34 -14.09 -25.04
CA LYS A 412 -17.31 -13.59 -25.97
C LYS A 412 -17.10 -12.08 -25.94
N VAL A 413 -18.16 -11.28 -25.80
CA VAL A 413 -18.06 -9.81 -25.76
C VAL A 413 -17.53 -9.31 -24.42
N LYS A 414 -17.95 -9.93 -23.30
CA LYS A 414 -17.43 -9.59 -21.97
C LYS A 414 -15.98 -10.01 -21.82
N ASP A 415 -15.67 -11.17 -22.35
CA ASP A 415 -14.36 -11.82 -22.26
C ASP A 415 -13.38 -11.16 -23.22
N PHE A 416 -13.84 -10.46 -24.26
CA PHE A 416 -12.97 -9.61 -25.08
C PHE A 416 -12.20 -8.59 -24.23
N PHE A 417 -12.88 -7.80 -23.40
CA PHE A 417 -12.21 -6.77 -22.58
C PHE A 417 -11.27 -7.37 -21.55
N ILE A 418 -11.65 -8.50 -20.95
CA ILE A 418 -10.79 -9.21 -19.99
C ILE A 418 -9.58 -9.83 -20.71
N LYS A 419 -9.77 -10.50 -21.84
CA LYS A 419 -8.66 -11.05 -22.64
C LYS A 419 -7.67 -9.97 -23.07
N GLN A 420 -8.19 -8.81 -23.47
CA GLN A 420 -7.35 -7.66 -23.79
C GLN A 420 -6.49 -7.20 -22.62
N ILE A 421 -7.07 -7.02 -21.42
CA ILE A 421 -6.34 -6.54 -20.24
C ILE A 421 -5.33 -7.57 -19.71
N TYR A 422 -5.66 -8.86 -19.75
CA TYR A 422 -4.86 -9.90 -19.11
C TYR A 422 -3.90 -10.64 -20.06
N PHE A 423 -4.21 -10.79 -21.35
CA PHE A 423 -3.47 -11.70 -22.24
C PHE A 423 -3.01 -11.06 -23.55
N ASP A 424 -3.82 -10.20 -24.17
CA ASP A 424 -3.55 -9.67 -25.52
C ASP A 424 -2.76 -8.34 -25.50
N GLY A 425 -2.66 -7.65 -26.65
CA GLY A 425 -1.81 -6.47 -26.79
C GLY A 425 -2.13 -5.29 -25.86
N THR A 426 -3.37 -5.19 -25.35
CA THR A 426 -3.71 -4.18 -24.33
C THR A 426 -2.97 -4.43 -23.01
N HIS A 427 -2.71 -5.69 -22.64
CA HIS A 427 -1.89 -6.05 -21.48
C HIS A 427 -0.50 -5.42 -21.58
N ASP A 428 0.16 -5.59 -22.71
CA ASP A 428 1.54 -5.11 -22.91
C ASP A 428 1.60 -3.58 -22.82
N VAL A 429 0.60 -2.87 -23.39
CA VAL A 429 0.48 -1.41 -23.29
C VAL A 429 0.23 -0.95 -21.86
N ILE A 430 -0.69 -1.58 -21.13
CA ILE A 430 -1.00 -1.19 -19.74
C ILE A 430 0.21 -1.48 -18.83
N SER A 431 0.85 -2.64 -18.98
CA SER A 431 2.08 -3.01 -18.26
C SER A 431 3.20 -2.01 -18.50
N PHE A 432 3.37 -1.55 -19.74
CA PHE A 432 4.31 -0.48 -20.07
C PHE A 432 3.95 0.86 -19.39
N ILE A 433 2.68 1.27 -19.40
CA ILE A 433 2.25 2.50 -18.71
C ILE A 433 2.48 2.39 -17.20
N MET A 434 2.15 1.25 -16.59
CA MET A 434 2.39 0.99 -15.16
C MET A 434 3.87 1.08 -14.81
N LYS A 435 4.75 0.57 -15.68
CA LYS A 435 6.21 0.70 -15.54
C LYS A 435 6.66 2.16 -15.59
N VAL A 436 6.25 2.93 -16.61
CA VAL A 436 6.60 4.36 -16.71
C VAL A 436 6.07 5.13 -15.50
N PHE A 437 4.87 4.79 -15.02
CA PHE A 437 4.28 5.37 -13.81
C PHE A 437 5.09 5.04 -12.54
N GLN A 438 5.58 3.80 -12.41
CA GLN A 438 6.44 3.39 -11.29
C GLN A 438 7.77 4.16 -11.29
N VAL A 439 8.43 4.28 -12.46
CA VAL A 439 9.62 5.11 -12.64
C VAL A 439 9.35 6.56 -12.21
N PHE A 440 8.24 7.13 -12.68
CA PHE A 440 7.83 8.49 -12.34
C PHE A 440 7.69 8.68 -10.82
N VAL A 441 6.95 7.79 -10.15
CA VAL A 441 6.66 7.94 -8.71
C VAL A 441 7.94 7.85 -7.88
N TYR A 442 8.84 6.90 -8.16
CA TYR A 442 10.09 6.77 -7.40
C TYR A 442 11.06 7.94 -7.67
N VAL A 443 11.26 8.34 -8.93
CA VAL A 443 12.19 9.42 -9.27
C VAL A 443 11.75 10.75 -8.64
N PHE A 444 10.49 11.15 -8.80
CA PHE A 444 10.04 12.42 -8.23
C PHE A 444 9.85 12.39 -6.72
N SER A 445 9.60 11.21 -6.11
CA SER A 445 9.66 11.05 -4.64
C SER A 445 11.08 11.22 -4.08
N THR A 446 12.11 10.80 -4.84
CA THR A 446 13.51 11.08 -4.49
C THR A 446 13.78 12.58 -4.44
N ILE A 447 13.27 13.33 -5.42
CA ILE A 447 13.40 14.80 -5.45
C ILE A 447 12.64 15.44 -4.27
N PHE A 448 11.46 14.92 -3.94
CA PHE A 448 10.70 15.36 -2.76
C PHE A 448 11.46 15.17 -1.44
N ALA A 449 12.28 14.12 -1.31
CA ALA A 449 13.07 13.88 -0.10
C ALA A 449 14.00 15.06 0.25
N ILE A 450 14.52 15.78 -0.76
CA ILE A 450 15.31 17.00 -0.59
C ILE A 450 14.47 18.10 0.09
N ASN A 451 13.19 18.20 -0.26
CA ASN A 451 12.28 19.17 0.33
C ASN A 451 12.01 18.88 1.82
N ILE A 452 11.88 17.60 2.21
CA ILE A 452 11.76 17.22 3.63
C ILE A 452 13.01 17.68 4.39
N TYR A 453 14.20 17.38 3.86
CA TYR A 453 15.48 17.75 4.47
C TYR A 453 15.61 19.27 4.70
N LYS A 454 15.12 20.07 3.74
CA LYS A 454 15.13 21.54 3.81
C LYS A 454 14.08 22.09 4.78
N GLN A 455 12.82 21.68 4.64
CA GLN A 455 11.70 22.23 5.42
C GLN A 455 11.68 21.77 6.88
N LYS A 456 12.16 20.55 7.18
CA LYS A 456 12.25 20.00 8.55
C LYS A 456 10.90 20.00 9.30
N LYS A 457 9.79 19.86 8.56
CA LYS A 457 8.43 19.79 9.09
C LYS A 457 8.03 18.35 9.37
N GLU A 458 7.54 18.07 10.57
CA GLU A 458 7.11 16.75 11.03
C GLU A 458 5.93 16.18 10.22
N ILE A 459 5.04 17.04 9.71
CA ILE A 459 3.92 16.58 8.86
C ILE A 459 4.41 15.92 7.57
N LEU A 460 5.62 16.26 7.10
CA LEU A 460 6.20 15.70 5.88
C LEU A 460 6.83 14.32 6.09
N THR A 461 6.96 13.84 7.34
CA THR A 461 7.62 12.57 7.64
C THR A 461 6.66 11.38 7.70
N ILE A 462 5.34 11.58 7.75
CA ILE A 462 4.37 10.48 7.94
C ILE A 462 4.46 9.45 6.81
N ILE A 463 4.32 9.87 5.56
CA ILE A 463 4.41 8.97 4.39
C ILE A 463 5.83 8.35 4.27
N PRO A 464 6.94 9.11 4.38
CA PRO A 464 8.29 8.56 4.39
C PRO A 464 8.53 7.50 5.47
N VAL A 465 8.10 7.74 6.72
CA VAL A 465 8.27 6.76 7.81
C VAL A 465 7.45 5.51 7.54
N ALA A 466 6.23 5.64 7.01
CA ALA A 466 5.45 4.48 6.63
C ALA A 466 6.14 3.67 5.53
N PHE A 467 6.69 4.32 4.51
CA PHE A 467 7.44 3.65 3.44
C PHE A 467 8.69 2.94 4.00
N ILE A 468 9.48 3.62 4.84
CA ILE A 468 10.66 3.04 5.48
C ILE A 468 10.26 1.83 6.35
N GLY A 469 9.26 2.00 7.22
CA GLY A 469 8.77 0.94 8.10
C GLY A 469 8.22 -0.26 7.32
N GLY A 470 7.47 0.00 6.24
CA GLY A 470 6.98 -1.03 5.32
C GLY A 470 8.12 -1.80 4.67
N THR A 471 9.12 -1.08 4.16
CA THR A 471 10.31 -1.68 3.56
C THR A 471 11.04 -2.58 4.56
N LEU A 472 11.35 -2.07 5.75
CA LEU A 472 12.05 -2.84 6.78
C LEU A 472 11.25 -4.08 7.23
N PHE A 473 9.94 -3.94 7.39
CA PHE A 473 9.07 -5.04 7.77
C PHE A 473 9.02 -6.13 6.69
N HIS A 474 8.83 -5.76 5.42
CA HIS A 474 8.73 -6.73 4.33
C HIS A 474 10.07 -7.36 3.94
N MET A 475 11.19 -6.81 4.41
CA MET A 475 12.50 -7.45 4.32
C MET A 475 12.70 -8.58 5.33
N ILE A 476 11.93 -8.61 6.44
CA ILE A 476 11.97 -9.70 7.43
C ILE A 476 10.76 -10.65 7.33
N TRP A 477 9.71 -10.23 6.64
CA TRP A 477 8.44 -10.97 6.49
C TRP A 477 8.33 -11.66 5.12
N GLU A 478 7.16 -12.23 4.81
CA GLU A 478 6.82 -12.66 3.45
C GLU A 478 6.94 -11.51 2.44
N ALA A 479 7.64 -11.79 1.33
CA ALA A 479 7.85 -10.84 0.25
C ALA A 479 6.81 -11.03 -0.86
N LYS A 480 6.13 -9.94 -1.24
CA LYS A 480 5.29 -9.83 -2.44
C LYS A 480 5.16 -8.37 -2.85
N SER A 481 5.13 -8.06 -4.14
CA SER A 481 4.94 -6.68 -4.62
C SER A 481 3.61 -6.06 -4.19
N ARG A 482 2.55 -6.87 -4.02
CA ARG A 482 1.27 -6.40 -3.45
C ARG A 482 1.40 -5.79 -2.05
N TYR A 483 2.37 -6.23 -1.26
CA TYR A 483 2.52 -5.73 0.10
C TYR A 483 3.13 -4.34 0.16
N VAL A 484 3.93 -3.95 -0.85
CA VAL A 484 4.47 -2.59 -0.94
C VAL A 484 3.52 -1.61 -1.64
N PHE A 485 2.47 -2.12 -2.30
CA PHE A 485 1.51 -1.34 -3.07
C PHE A 485 0.83 -0.19 -2.29
N PRO A 486 0.32 -0.38 -1.06
CA PRO A 486 -0.26 0.72 -0.29
C PRO A 486 0.69 1.90 -0.10
N TYR A 487 1.96 1.61 0.20
CA TYR A 487 2.98 2.64 0.39
C TYR A 487 3.26 3.37 -0.93
N PHE A 488 3.33 2.64 -2.06
CA PHE A 488 3.50 3.23 -3.38
C PHE A 488 2.40 4.23 -3.73
N VAL A 489 1.12 3.88 -3.50
CA VAL A 489 -0.01 4.80 -3.75
C VAL A 489 0.11 6.07 -2.89
N PHE A 490 0.61 5.94 -1.66
CA PHE A 490 0.77 7.09 -0.76
C PHE A 490 1.94 7.99 -1.17
N LEU A 491 2.84 7.55 -2.06
CA LEU A 491 3.90 8.38 -2.64
C LEU A 491 3.40 9.34 -3.72
N ILE A 492 2.21 9.13 -4.30
CA ILE A 492 1.69 9.96 -5.41
C ILE A 492 1.71 11.47 -5.10
N PRO A 493 1.26 11.95 -3.92
CA PRO A 493 1.38 13.36 -3.54
C PRO A 493 2.82 13.87 -3.48
N LEU A 494 3.76 13.01 -3.02
CA LEU A 494 5.17 13.38 -2.91
C LEU A 494 5.80 13.49 -4.29
N ALA A 495 5.53 12.54 -5.18
CA ALA A 495 5.97 12.55 -6.57
C ALA A 495 5.41 13.77 -7.33
N ALA A 496 4.11 14.07 -7.18
CA ALA A 496 3.49 15.23 -7.79
C ALA A 496 4.19 16.54 -7.38
N TYR A 497 4.43 16.73 -6.07
CA TYR A 497 5.15 17.92 -5.59
C TYR A 497 6.62 17.92 -6.02
N GLY A 498 7.26 16.75 -6.10
CA GLY A 498 8.60 16.57 -6.66
C GLY A 498 8.71 17.09 -8.08
N LEU A 499 7.73 16.78 -8.94
CA LEU A 499 7.65 17.33 -10.30
C LEU A 499 7.43 18.84 -10.30
N THR A 500 6.55 19.36 -9.43
CA THR A 500 6.33 20.81 -9.26
C THR A 500 7.63 21.54 -8.89
N ILE A 501 8.45 20.97 -8.00
CA ILE A 501 9.77 21.53 -7.64
C ILE A 501 10.67 21.62 -8.87
N VAL A 502 10.76 20.56 -9.68
CA VAL A 502 11.59 20.55 -10.90
C VAL A 502 11.11 21.60 -11.89
N ARG A 503 9.81 21.64 -12.15
CA ARG A 503 9.18 22.63 -13.04
C ARG A 503 9.51 24.05 -12.59
N ASN A 504 9.31 24.37 -11.31
CA ASN A 504 9.53 25.70 -10.78
C ASN A 504 11.01 26.13 -10.93
N LYS A 505 11.96 25.23 -10.68
CA LYS A 505 13.39 25.48 -10.90
C LYS A 505 13.72 25.74 -12.38
N ILE A 506 13.11 25.00 -13.30
CA ILE A 506 13.31 25.23 -14.74
C ILE A 506 12.76 26.60 -15.14
N THR A 507 11.59 26.99 -14.63
CA THR A 507 11.00 28.31 -14.88
C THR A 507 11.87 29.44 -14.31
N GLU A 508 12.38 29.28 -13.09
CA GLU A 508 13.28 30.25 -12.45
C GLU A 508 14.59 30.40 -13.24
N TYR A 509 15.20 29.28 -13.67
CA TYR A 509 16.40 29.31 -14.50
C TYR A 509 16.19 30.04 -15.83
N ARG A 510 15.05 29.83 -16.50
CA ARG A 510 14.71 30.52 -17.76
C ARG A 510 14.57 32.03 -17.55
N LYS A 511 13.85 32.47 -16.52
CA LYS A 511 13.72 33.89 -16.18
C LYS A 511 15.07 34.54 -15.89
N ASN A 512 15.90 33.89 -15.07
CA ASN A 512 17.23 34.39 -14.73
C ASN A 512 18.16 34.47 -15.96
N LYS A 513 17.96 33.60 -16.96
CA LYS A 513 18.70 33.65 -18.22
C LYS A 513 18.23 34.81 -19.08
N GLU A 514 16.91 34.98 -19.25
CA GLU A 514 16.31 36.11 -19.97
C GLU A 514 16.76 37.46 -19.37
N GLU A 515 16.74 37.61 -18.05
CA GLU A 515 17.21 38.83 -17.36
C GLU A 515 18.72 39.09 -17.54
N LYS A 516 19.54 38.04 -17.70
CA LYS A 516 20.98 38.19 -17.97
C LYS A 516 21.25 38.57 -19.43
N ASP A 517 20.50 37.98 -20.36
CA ASP A 517 20.61 38.28 -21.78
C ASP A 517 20.11 39.71 -22.07
N GLU A 518 19.12 40.22 -21.32
CA GLU A 518 18.68 41.62 -21.39
C GLU A 518 19.71 42.60 -20.81
N LYS A 519 20.39 42.26 -19.71
CA LYS A 519 21.43 43.10 -19.09
C LYS A 519 22.78 43.07 -19.80
N GLY A 520 23.06 42.04 -20.60
CA GLY A 520 24.28 41.95 -21.41
C GLY A 520 24.20 42.66 -22.77
N ASN A 521 23.01 43.12 -23.16
CA ASN A 521 22.75 43.88 -24.39
C ASN A 521 22.57 45.40 -24.12
N ILE A 522 22.86 45.85 -22.91
CA ILE A 522 22.99 47.26 -22.50
C ILE A 522 24.46 47.51 -22.19
#